data_AF-A0A7K0UQD1-F1
#
_entry.id   AF-A0A7K0UQD1-F1
#
_cell.length_a   1.000
_cell.length_b   1.000
_cell.length_c   1.000
_cell.angle_alpha   90.00
_cell.angle_beta   90.00
_cell.angle_gamma   90.00
#
_symmetry.space_group_name_H-M   'P 1'
#
loop_
_entity.id
_entity.type
_entity.pdbx_description
1 polymer ?
#
loop_
_entity_poly.entity_id
_entity_poly.type
_entity_poly.pdbx_seq_one_letter_code
_entity_poly.pdbx_strand_id
1 'polypeptide(L)'
;MSDKRKLIVVWPYRFRDFDWQRFELEFLSEHLEVHVHELINALTPEFAAAYANQSESEHVTRFSSLKQWNSEFKKISKDAVVFSHLRPVNFRLFIACSRLRMSGAKVVAFSTGGVSFSSVRVDPDKRDLPETIKKLLHFVRRNLLRIAMPHFVVVGGSEEVKRARRDFPRSTKIIIANSSDFSTTIRLMKNETVTSKGAIYLDTGFPGFPRDEIIEKTSETVRPEDWYPNLSKFFETVERSLGLKVSISVHPKHVGRDHQPLFGERETLSGQTAECVSLCELVIATNSTAISYAIAFLKPLVLITSDKIQNNRDQYKSSLIQNISADTGATIFNIDRQYSEQEIRAALVINHAKYASYKQKYLTSRTDNKPNYQVILEEIINPQDY
;
A
#
# COMPACT_ATOMS: atom_id res chain seq x y z
N MET A 1 -9.84 -30.61 -19.78
CA MET A 1 -9.61 -29.26 -19.23
C MET A 1 -8.27 -28.81 -19.77
N SER A 2 -8.22 -27.67 -20.48
CA SER A 2 -6.95 -27.09 -20.93
C SER A 2 -6.07 -26.85 -19.71
N ASP A 3 -4.80 -27.27 -19.75
CA ASP A 3 -3.83 -27.02 -18.68
C ASP A 3 -3.69 -25.49 -18.53
N LYS A 4 -4.19 -24.94 -17.41
CA LYS A 4 -4.17 -23.49 -17.18
C LYS A 4 -2.71 -23.05 -17.04
N ARG A 5 -2.35 -21.89 -17.59
CA ARG A 5 -1.03 -21.31 -17.36
C ARG A 5 -0.85 -21.02 -15.86
N LYS A 6 0.33 -21.32 -15.32
CA LYS A 6 0.65 -21.10 -13.91
C LYS A 6 1.04 -19.64 -13.63
N LEU A 7 0.50 -19.10 -12.54
CA LEU A 7 0.92 -17.84 -11.92
C LEU A 7 1.54 -18.15 -10.55
N ILE A 8 2.79 -17.75 -10.35
CA ILE A 8 3.51 -17.98 -9.09
C ILE A 8 3.81 -16.63 -8.44
N VAL A 9 3.21 -16.37 -7.28
CA VAL A 9 3.51 -15.20 -6.46
C VAL A 9 4.66 -15.53 -5.52
N VAL A 10 5.79 -14.82 -5.65
CA VAL A 10 6.96 -14.99 -4.79
C VAL A 10 7.02 -13.82 -3.81
N TRP A 11 6.65 -14.10 -2.56
CA TRP A 11 6.39 -13.09 -1.53
C TRP A 11 7.42 -13.18 -0.39
N PRO A 12 8.19 -12.11 -0.10
CA PRO A 12 9.23 -12.14 0.92
C PRO A 12 8.72 -12.01 2.35
N TYR A 13 7.47 -11.62 2.55
CA TYR A 13 6.87 -11.35 3.86
C TYR A 13 5.78 -12.36 4.19
N ARG A 14 5.01 -12.11 5.26
CA ARG A 14 3.80 -12.89 5.53
C ARG A 14 2.74 -12.55 4.47
N PHE A 15 2.18 -13.57 3.82
CA PHE A 15 1.10 -13.41 2.85
C PHE A 15 -0.23 -13.43 3.60
N ARG A 16 -1.09 -12.46 3.32
CA ARG A 16 -2.41 -12.29 3.96
C ARG A 16 -3.50 -12.18 2.90
N ASP A 17 -4.76 -12.31 3.30
CA ASP A 17 -5.90 -12.15 2.39
C ASP A 17 -5.96 -10.73 1.80
N PHE A 18 -5.46 -9.73 2.52
CA PHE A 18 -5.22 -8.40 1.99
C PHE A 18 -4.31 -8.43 0.74
N ASP A 19 -3.23 -9.23 0.76
CA ASP A 19 -2.31 -9.35 -0.36
C ASP A 19 -2.96 -10.11 -1.54
N TRP A 20 -3.82 -11.10 -1.25
CA TRP A 20 -4.67 -11.77 -2.28
C TRP A 20 -5.56 -10.78 -3.02
N GLN A 21 -6.27 -9.92 -2.29
CA GLN A 21 -7.11 -8.86 -2.86
C GLN A 21 -6.28 -7.81 -3.60
N ARG A 22 -5.16 -7.38 -3.02
CA ARG A 22 -4.27 -6.35 -3.58
C ARG A 22 -3.69 -6.72 -4.95
N PHE A 23 -3.39 -8.00 -5.16
CA PHE A 23 -2.89 -8.53 -6.43
C PHE A 23 -3.99 -9.07 -7.33
N GLU A 24 -5.25 -8.92 -6.93
CA GLU A 24 -6.42 -9.32 -7.72
C GLU A 24 -6.38 -10.80 -8.09
N LEU A 25 -5.85 -11.64 -7.19
CA LEU A 25 -5.64 -13.06 -7.44
C LEU A 25 -6.97 -13.81 -7.58
N GLU A 26 -8.04 -13.31 -6.95
CA GLU A 26 -9.40 -13.82 -7.13
C GLU A 26 -9.81 -13.82 -8.62
N PHE A 27 -9.55 -12.73 -9.33
CA PHE A 27 -9.90 -12.61 -10.75
C PHE A 27 -8.89 -13.34 -11.65
N LEU A 28 -7.62 -13.37 -11.24
CA LEU A 28 -6.58 -14.06 -12.02
C LEU A 28 -6.72 -15.58 -11.94
N SER A 29 -7.23 -16.13 -10.83
CA SER A 29 -7.40 -17.59 -10.64
C SER A 29 -8.49 -18.19 -11.55
N GLU A 30 -9.44 -17.37 -12.00
CA GLU A 30 -10.41 -17.76 -13.03
C GLU A 30 -9.72 -18.18 -14.34
N HIS A 31 -8.59 -17.55 -14.66
CA HIS A 31 -7.84 -17.75 -15.90
C HIS A 31 -6.55 -18.56 -15.73
N LEU A 32 -5.97 -18.58 -14.53
CA LEU A 32 -4.63 -19.10 -14.25
C LEU A 32 -4.66 -20.07 -13.07
N GLU A 33 -3.71 -20.99 -13.04
CA GLU A 33 -3.45 -21.80 -11.84
C GLU A 33 -2.53 -21.01 -10.90
N VAL A 34 -3.04 -20.56 -9.75
CA VAL A 34 -2.32 -19.66 -8.84
C VAL A 34 -1.61 -20.44 -7.75
N HIS A 35 -0.32 -20.14 -7.57
CA HIS A 35 0.56 -20.64 -6.52
C HIS A 35 1.17 -19.46 -5.77
N VAL A 36 1.13 -19.47 -4.44
CA VAL A 36 1.76 -18.43 -3.60
C VAL A 36 2.92 -19.05 -2.81
N HIS A 37 4.13 -18.57 -3.06
CA HIS A 37 5.36 -18.98 -2.39
C HIS A 37 5.75 -17.93 -1.36
N GLU A 38 5.45 -18.21 -0.09
CA GLU A 38 5.80 -17.36 1.05
C GLU A 38 7.22 -17.68 1.55
N LEU A 39 8.07 -16.66 1.61
CA LEU A 39 9.51 -16.80 1.88
C LEU A 39 9.99 -16.11 3.17
N ILE A 40 9.09 -15.64 4.03
CA ILE A 40 9.48 -14.92 5.25
C ILE A 40 10.42 -15.74 6.14
N ASN A 41 10.11 -17.02 6.37
CA ASN A 41 10.94 -17.92 7.19
C ASN A 41 12.30 -18.22 6.53
N ALA A 42 12.36 -18.21 5.20
CA ALA A 42 13.58 -18.46 4.45
C ALA A 42 14.51 -17.23 4.33
N LEU A 43 13.96 -16.03 4.48
CA LEU A 43 14.65 -14.76 4.21
C LEU A 43 14.90 -13.95 5.49
N THR A 44 13.85 -13.75 6.29
CA THR A 44 13.83 -12.84 7.44
C THR A 44 12.87 -13.36 8.52
N PRO A 45 13.16 -14.53 9.13
CA PRO A 45 12.28 -15.13 10.15
C PRO A 45 12.03 -14.21 11.35
N GLU A 46 12.99 -13.36 11.69
CA GLU A 46 12.87 -12.36 12.76
C GLU A 46 11.71 -11.37 12.55
N PHE A 47 11.29 -11.14 11.31
CA PHE A 47 10.18 -10.24 10.99
C PHE A 47 8.81 -10.93 11.04
N ALA A 48 8.76 -12.25 11.22
CA ALA A 48 7.48 -12.98 11.31
C ALA A 48 6.62 -12.49 12.48
N ALA A 49 7.24 -12.06 13.59
CA ALA A 49 6.55 -11.57 14.78
C ALA A 49 5.77 -10.26 14.57
N ALA A 50 6.06 -9.50 13.50
CA ALA A 50 5.38 -8.24 13.20
C ALA A 50 3.96 -8.43 12.62
N TYR A 51 3.57 -9.67 12.30
CA TYR A 51 2.31 -9.99 11.65
C TYR A 51 1.39 -10.73 12.63
N ALA A 52 0.21 -10.16 12.89
CA ALA A 52 -0.80 -10.78 13.77
C ALA A 52 -1.61 -11.88 13.06
N ASN A 53 -1.62 -11.89 11.73
CA ASN A 53 -2.42 -12.80 10.91
C ASN A 53 -1.64 -13.28 9.67
N GLN A 54 -2.19 -14.32 9.03
CA GLN A 54 -1.71 -14.89 7.78
C GLN A 54 -2.89 -15.44 6.98
N SER A 55 -2.71 -15.67 5.69
CA SER A 55 -3.71 -16.34 4.86
C SER A 55 -3.71 -17.84 5.12
N GLU A 56 -4.88 -18.45 5.28
CA GLU A 56 -5.07 -19.90 5.39
C GLU A 56 -5.45 -20.55 4.05
N SER A 57 -5.33 -19.81 2.94
CA SER A 57 -5.61 -20.30 1.60
C SER A 57 -4.72 -21.49 1.23
N GLU A 58 -5.31 -22.51 0.61
CA GLU A 58 -4.61 -23.69 0.08
C GLU A 58 -3.60 -23.35 -1.01
N HIS A 59 -3.72 -22.18 -1.64
CA HIS A 59 -2.76 -21.69 -2.64
C HIS A 59 -1.41 -21.30 -2.03
N VAL A 60 -1.31 -21.16 -0.70
CA VAL A 60 -0.12 -20.66 0.00
C VAL A 60 0.78 -21.79 0.47
N THR A 61 1.94 -21.93 -0.17
CA THR A 61 3.03 -22.80 0.28
C THR A 61 4.12 -21.98 0.98
N ARG A 62 4.50 -22.42 2.19
CA ARG A 62 5.49 -21.75 3.03
C ARG A 62 6.81 -22.51 3.01
N PHE A 63 7.91 -21.78 2.81
CA PHE A 63 9.24 -22.38 2.70
C PHE A 63 10.12 -21.95 3.87
N SER A 64 10.78 -22.93 4.50
CA SER A 64 11.74 -22.68 5.59
C SER A 64 13.15 -22.34 5.08
N SER A 65 13.44 -22.61 3.80
CA SER A 65 14.73 -22.30 3.20
C SER A 65 14.63 -22.02 1.70
N LEU A 66 15.56 -21.20 1.18
CA LEU A 66 15.67 -20.94 -0.26
C LEU A 66 16.04 -22.19 -1.06
N LYS A 67 16.67 -23.20 -0.44
CA LYS A 67 16.98 -24.47 -1.10
C LYS A 67 15.70 -25.26 -1.38
N GLN A 68 14.84 -25.40 -0.36
CA GLN A 68 13.53 -26.04 -0.49
C GLN A 68 12.66 -25.32 -1.52
N TRP A 69 12.55 -23.98 -1.40
CA TRP A 69 11.81 -23.16 -2.35
C TRP A 69 12.31 -23.35 -3.78
N ASN A 70 13.62 -23.30 -4.01
CA ASN A 70 14.17 -23.45 -5.35
C ASN A 70 13.92 -24.84 -5.94
N SER A 71 13.87 -25.90 -5.11
CA SER A 71 13.49 -27.24 -5.56
C SER A 71 12.06 -27.27 -6.08
N GLU A 72 11.10 -26.76 -5.30
CA GLU A 72 9.69 -26.75 -5.70
C GLU A 72 9.40 -25.79 -6.85
N PHE A 73 9.98 -24.58 -6.80
CA PHE A 73 9.83 -23.58 -7.85
C PHE A 73 10.27 -24.11 -9.23
N LYS A 74 11.36 -24.87 -9.31
CA LYS A 74 11.83 -25.47 -10.58
C LYS A 74 10.82 -26.44 -11.19
N LYS A 75 10.03 -27.14 -10.38
CA LYS A 75 9.04 -28.13 -10.87
C LYS A 75 7.88 -27.46 -11.62
N ILE A 76 7.54 -26.22 -11.25
CA ILE A 76 6.32 -25.54 -11.73
C ILE A 76 6.56 -24.25 -12.52
N SER A 77 7.79 -23.74 -12.56
CA SER A 77 8.10 -22.40 -13.10
C SER A 77 8.27 -22.33 -14.61
N LYS A 78 8.44 -23.46 -15.30
CA LYS A 78 8.60 -23.47 -16.75
C LYS A 78 7.35 -22.87 -17.42
N ASP A 79 7.53 -21.87 -18.29
CA ASP A 79 6.48 -21.15 -19.02
C ASP A 79 5.43 -20.41 -18.14
N ALA A 80 5.67 -20.37 -16.82
CA ALA A 80 4.84 -19.68 -15.85
C ALA A 80 5.01 -18.15 -15.91
N VAL A 81 4.08 -17.44 -15.27
CA VAL A 81 4.22 -16.02 -14.94
C VAL A 81 4.57 -15.93 -13.46
N VAL A 82 5.55 -15.10 -13.11
CA VAL A 82 6.01 -14.96 -11.73
C VAL A 82 5.82 -13.53 -11.28
N PHE A 83 4.97 -13.32 -10.28
CA PHE A 83 4.89 -12.05 -9.56
C PHE A 83 5.96 -12.04 -8.48
N SER A 84 7.04 -11.27 -8.70
CA SER A 84 8.17 -11.22 -7.79
C SER A 84 8.21 -9.90 -7.03
N HIS A 85 8.16 -10.01 -5.71
CA HIS A 85 8.43 -8.90 -4.79
C HIS A 85 9.85 -8.95 -4.22
N LEU A 86 10.70 -9.83 -4.77
CA LEU A 86 12.12 -9.87 -4.42
C LEU A 86 12.87 -8.76 -5.14
N ARG A 87 13.86 -8.18 -4.45
CA ARG A 87 14.80 -7.21 -5.01
C ARG A 87 16.22 -7.68 -4.76
N PRO A 88 17.16 -7.55 -5.71
CA PRO A 88 18.56 -7.88 -5.49
C PRO A 88 19.23 -6.78 -4.63
N VAL A 89 18.94 -6.78 -3.32
CA VAL A 89 19.51 -5.86 -2.32
C VAL A 89 20.68 -6.47 -1.56
N ASN A 90 20.83 -7.79 -1.60
CA ASN A 90 21.96 -8.53 -1.05
C ASN A 90 22.26 -9.76 -1.92
N PHE A 91 23.37 -10.46 -1.65
CA PHE A 91 23.82 -11.58 -2.47
C PHE A 91 22.83 -12.77 -2.49
N ARG A 92 22.20 -13.08 -1.35
CA ARG A 92 21.19 -14.15 -1.27
C ARG A 92 19.99 -13.86 -2.18
N LEU A 93 19.47 -12.63 -2.12
CA LEU A 93 18.36 -12.19 -2.96
C LEU A 93 18.78 -12.00 -4.42
N PHE A 94 20.03 -11.61 -4.70
CA PHE A 94 20.57 -11.61 -6.05
C PHE A 94 20.51 -13.01 -6.67
N ILE A 95 20.99 -14.03 -5.95
CA ILE A 95 20.90 -15.42 -6.43
C ILE A 95 19.44 -15.85 -6.63
N ALA A 96 18.54 -15.53 -5.70
CA ALA A 96 17.12 -15.86 -5.84
C ALA A 96 16.49 -15.19 -7.07
N CYS A 97 16.73 -13.89 -7.27
CA CYS A 97 16.23 -13.15 -8.43
C CYS A 97 16.83 -13.67 -9.76
N SER A 98 18.12 -14.00 -9.77
CA SER A 98 18.77 -14.62 -10.94
C SER A 98 18.14 -15.98 -11.27
N ARG A 99 17.78 -16.79 -10.26
CA ARG A 99 17.07 -18.06 -10.47
C ARG A 99 15.68 -17.87 -11.05
N LEU A 100 14.93 -16.88 -10.57
CA LEU A 100 13.65 -16.50 -11.17
C LEU A 100 13.84 -16.12 -12.65
N ARG A 101 14.87 -15.34 -12.94
CA ARG A 101 15.14 -14.88 -14.30
C ARG A 101 15.54 -16.02 -15.25
N MET A 102 16.24 -17.03 -14.75
CA MET A 102 16.73 -18.17 -15.53
C MET A 102 15.74 -19.34 -15.62
N SER A 103 14.56 -19.26 -15.00
CA SER A 103 13.63 -20.40 -14.92
C SER A 103 12.78 -20.63 -16.16
N GLY A 104 12.90 -19.78 -17.18
CA GLY A 104 11.99 -19.74 -18.33
C GLY A 104 10.65 -19.06 -18.03
N ALA A 105 10.45 -18.54 -16.82
CA ALA A 105 9.23 -17.81 -16.45
C ALA A 105 9.27 -16.33 -16.88
N LYS A 106 8.09 -15.77 -17.17
CA LYS A 106 7.90 -14.32 -17.30
C LYS A 106 7.85 -13.68 -15.90
N VAL A 107 8.99 -13.15 -15.45
CA VAL A 107 9.09 -12.43 -14.15
C VAL A 107 8.56 -10.99 -14.24
N VAL A 108 7.60 -10.66 -13.38
CA VAL A 108 6.91 -9.37 -13.25
C VAL A 108 7.16 -8.80 -11.87
N ALA A 109 7.59 -7.54 -11.77
CA ALA A 109 7.63 -6.79 -10.52
C ALA A 109 6.53 -5.72 -10.46
N PHE A 110 6.31 -5.15 -9.28
CA PHE A 110 5.25 -4.18 -9.03
C PHE A 110 5.79 -2.91 -8.37
N SER A 111 5.27 -1.77 -8.82
CA SER A 111 5.46 -0.43 -8.27
C SER A 111 4.12 0.30 -8.33
N THR A 112 3.14 -0.22 -7.58
CA THR A 112 1.73 0.21 -7.62
C THR A 112 1.28 0.88 -6.31
N GLY A 113 2.21 1.56 -5.62
CA GLY A 113 1.90 2.36 -4.45
C GLY A 113 1.04 3.57 -4.81
N GLY A 114 0.15 3.98 -3.92
CA GLY A 114 -0.88 4.99 -4.19
C GLY A 114 -0.71 6.32 -3.45
N VAL A 115 0.43 6.57 -2.79
CA VAL A 115 0.60 7.73 -1.91
C VAL A 115 1.87 8.53 -2.15
N SER A 116 1.84 9.79 -1.69
CA SER A 116 3.00 10.68 -1.61
C SER A 116 4.03 10.19 -0.61
N PHE A 117 5.27 10.64 -0.76
CA PHE A 117 6.40 10.24 0.07
C PHE A 117 6.98 11.44 0.79
N SER A 118 7.46 11.25 2.02
CA SER A 118 8.22 12.30 2.69
C SER A 118 9.68 12.32 2.21
N SER A 119 10.19 13.53 2.01
CA SER A 119 11.62 13.79 1.88
C SER A 119 12.34 13.79 3.23
N VAL A 120 11.61 13.95 4.33
CA VAL A 120 12.13 13.84 5.70
C VAL A 120 12.36 12.37 6.01
N ARG A 121 13.48 12.07 6.68
CA ARG A 121 13.86 10.71 7.07
C ARG A 121 13.27 10.36 8.42
N VAL A 122 13.06 9.07 8.62
CA VAL A 122 12.75 8.50 9.94
C VAL A 122 13.94 8.69 10.88
N ASP A 123 15.16 8.41 10.40
CA ASP A 123 16.42 8.67 11.12
C ASP A 123 17.05 9.99 10.63
N PRO A 124 16.98 11.08 11.43
CA PRO A 124 17.51 12.39 11.06
C PRO A 124 19.05 12.44 11.04
N ASP A 125 19.73 11.55 11.77
CA ASP A 125 21.19 11.55 11.93
C ASP A 125 21.91 10.84 10.77
N LYS A 126 21.16 10.08 9.97
CA LYS A 126 21.69 9.38 8.80
C LYS A 126 22.12 10.38 7.73
N ARG A 127 23.43 10.49 7.49
CA ARG A 127 24.01 11.32 6.43
C ARG A 127 23.42 10.98 5.06
N ASP A 128 23.15 12.00 4.26
CA ASP A 128 22.67 11.82 2.89
C ASP A 128 23.80 11.92 1.87
N LEU A 129 23.67 11.13 0.81
CA LEU A 129 24.50 11.28 -0.38
C LEU A 129 23.93 12.41 -1.25
N PRO A 130 24.80 13.23 -1.87
CA PRO A 130 24.39 14.16 -2.90
C PRO A 130 23.53 13.49 -3.99
N GLU A 131 22.54 14.22 -4.51
CA GLU A 131 21.59 13.70 -5.50
C GLU A 131 22.28 13.19 -6.78
N THR A 132 23.38 13.81 -7.18
CA THR A 132 24.22 13.37 -8.30
C THR A 132 24.82 11.99 -8.07
N ILE A 133 25.34 11.74 -6.86
CA ILE A 133 25.91 10.44 -6.46
C ILE A 133 24.81 9.38 -6.42
N LYS A 134 23.64 9.70 -5.86
CA LYS A 134 22.49 8.78 -5.88
C LYS A 134 22.12 8.38 -7.30
N LYS A 135 21.96 9.35 -8.20
CA LYS A 135 21.63 9.09 -9.61
C LYS A 135 22.66 8.16 -10.28
N LEU A 136 23.95 8.39 -10.02
CA LEU A 136 25.02 7.52 -10.50
C LEU A 136 24.91 6.10 -9.91
N LEU A 137 24.68 5.98 -8.60
CA LEU A 137 24.51 4.68 -7.94
C LEU A 137 23.32 3.90 -8.49
N HIS A 138 22.17 4.55 -8.70
CA HIS A 138 21.00 3.94 -9.34
C HIS A 138 21.34 3.47 -10.77
N PHE A 139 22.05 4.30 -11.53
CA PHE A 139 22.49 3.96 -12.89
C PHE A 139 23.43 2.75 -12.91
N VAL A 140 24.45 2.73 -12.05
CA VAL A 140 25.40 1.61 -11.97
C VAL A 140 24.68 0.34 -11.53
N ARG A 141 23.90 0.43 -10.44
CA ARG A 141 23.19 -0.71 -9.84
C ARG A 141 22.23 -1.37 -10.82
N ARG A 142 21.39 -0.61 -11.53
CA ARG A 142 20.38 -1.19 -12.44
C ARG A 142 21.01 -1.92 -13.63
N ASN A 143 22.19 -1.47 -14.08
CA ASN A 143 22.89 -2.06 -15.21
C ASN A 143 23.73 -3.29 -14.77
N LEU A 144 24.43 -3.21 -13.64
CA LEU A 144 25.19 -4.36 -13.11
C LEU A 144 24.28 -5.53 -12.73
N LEU A 145 23.11 -5.24 -12.17
CA LEU A 145 22.17 -6.28 -11.71
C LEU A 145 21.20 -6.74 -12.80
N ARG A 146 21.40 -6.37 -14.07
CA ARG A 146 20.46 -6.64 -15.18
C ARG A 146 20.01 -8.10 -15.27
N ILE A 147 20.91 -9.05 -15.02
CA ILE A 147 20.61 -10.50 -15.08
C ILE A 147 19.70 -11.00 -13.95
N ALA A 148 19.50 -10.18 -12.92
CA ALA A 148 18.63 -10.46 -11.79
C ALA A 148 17.37 -9.55 -11.80
N MET A 149 17.17 -8.75 -12.84
CA MET A 149 16.02 -7.84 -12.94
C MET A 149 14.85 -8.49 -13.70
N PRO A 150 13.60 -8.13 -13.35
CA PRO A 150 12.41 -8.72 -13.95
C PRO A 150 12.26 -8.35 -15.43
N HIS A 151 11.43 -9.11 -16.15
CA HIS A 151 11.07 -8.83 -17.54
C HIS A 151 10.14 -7.63 -17.64
N PHE A 152 9.20 -7.55 -16.70
CA PHE A 152 8.19 -6.48 -16.64
C PHE A 152 8.21 -5.80 -15.28
N VAL A 153 7.83 -4.52 -15.26
CA VAL A 153 7.44 -3.82 -14.04
C VAL A 153 6.09 -3.14 -14.27
N VAL A 154 5.10 -3.51 -13.45
CA VAL A 154 3.77 -2.92 -13.42
C VAL A 154 3.81 -1.67 -12.55
N VAL A 155 3.38 -0.52 -13.08
CA VAL A 155 3.50 0.77 -12.40
C VAL A 155 2.17 1.51 -12.32
N GLY A 156 1.88 2.14 -11.17
CA GLY A 156 0.66 2.93 -10.95
C GLY A 156 0.95 4.42 -10.80
N GLY A 157 0.48 5.25 -11.74
CA GLY A 157 0.66 6.70 -11.71
C GLY A 157 2.03 7.20 -12.23
N SER A 158 2.12 8.49 -12.52
CA SER A 158 3.29 9.06 -13.20
C SER A 158 4.56 9.07 -12.35
N GLU A 159 4.45 9.14 -11.01
CA GLU A 159 5.61 9.12 -10.13
C GLU A 159 6.26 7.72 -10.09
N GLU A 160 5.47 6.66 -10.11
CA GLU A 160 6.00 5.29 -10.20
C GLU A 160 6.61 5.00 -11.57
N VAL A 161 6.10 5.60 -12.65
CA VAL A 161 6.76 5.55 -13.97
C VAL A 161 8.17 6.17 -13.90
N LYS A 162 8.31 7.35 -13.27
CA LYS A 162 9.62 8.01 -13.12
C LYS A 162 10.57 7.14 -12.30
N ARG A 163 10.10 6.53 -11.21
CA ARG A 163 10.89 5.62 -10.35
C ARG A 163 11.29 4.36 -11.08
N ALA A 164 10.39 3.75 -11.83
CA ALA A 164 10.69 2.57 -12.63
C ALA A 164 11.79 2.86 -13.67
N ARG A 165 11.70 4.01 -14.36
CA ARG A 165 12.74 4.47 -15.30
C ARG A 165 14.09 4.74 -14.62
N ARG A 166 14.10 5.12 -13.35
CA ARG A 166 15.33 5.29 -12.55
C ARG A 166 15.90 3.94 -12.13
N ASP A 167 15.08 3.05 -11.59
CA ASP A 167 15.53 1.88 -10.80
C ASP A 167 15.64 0.58 -11.58
N PHE A 168 15.04 0.49 -12.77
CA PHE A 168 15.09 -0.70 -13.62
C PHE A 168 15.93 -0.46 -14.89
N PRO A 169 16.62 -1.49 -15.40
CA PRO A 169 17.32 -1.39 -16.68
C PRO A 169 16.33 -1.25 -17.84
N ARG A 170 16.79 -0.70 -18.97
CA ARG A 170 15.98 -0.56 -20.20
C ARG A 170 15.41 -1.88 -20.73
N SER A 171 16.02 -3.01 -20.36
CA SER A 171 15.53 -4.35 -20.71
C SER A 171 14.29 -4.79 -19.93
N THR A 172 13.92 -4.09 -18.86
CA THR A 172 12.65 -4.32 -18.15
C THR A 172 11.58 -3.45 -18.80
N LYS A 173 10.55 -4.09 -19.39
CA LYS A 173 9.41 -3.40 -19.99
C LYS A 173 8.53 -2.81 -18.89
N ILE A 174 8.21 -1.52 -18.99
CA ILE A 174 7.26 -0.85 -18.08
C ILE A 174 5.85 -1.10 -18.61
N ILE A 175 4.98 -1.63 -17.76
CA ILE A 175 3.54 -1.83 -18.03
C ILE A 175 2.77 -0.80 -17.21
N ILE A 176 2.08 0.11 -17.89
CA ILE A 176 1.30 1.16 -17.24
C ILE A 176 0.01 0.55 -16.70
N ALA A 177 -0.21 0.64 -15.40
CA ALA A 177 -1.38 0.12 -14.72
C ALA A 177 -1.90 1.18 -13.73
N ASN A 178 -2.70 0.75 -12.76
CA ASN A 178 -3.18 1.56 -11.67
C ASN A 178 -2.40 1.26 -10.38
N SER A 179 -2.45 2.16 -9.41
CA SER A 179 -2.18 1.80 -8.03
C SER A 179 -3.12 0.69 -7.59
N SER A 180 -2.70 -0.12 -6.61
CA SER A 180 -3.55 -1.19 -6.10
C SER A 180 -4.91 -0.66 -5.63
N ASP A 181 -4.92 0.49 -4.95
CA ASP A 181 -6.14 1.09 -4.42
C ASP A 181 -7.07 1.59 -5.54
N PHE A 182 -6.52 2.26 -6.56
CA PHE A 182 -7.35 2.75 -7.66
C PHE A 182 -7.93 1.62 -8.51
N SER A 183 -7.18 0.53 -8.68
CA SER A 183 -7.71 -0.67 -9.32
C SER A 183 -8.89 -1.27 -8.55
N THR A 184 -8.80 -1.33 -7.21
CA THR A 184 -9.92 -1.73 -6.34
C THR A 184 -11.11 -0.79 -6.49
N THR A 185 -10.87 0.53 -6.53
CA THR A 185 -11.93 1.52 -6.77
C THR A 185 -12.66 1.28 -8.09
N ILE A 186 -11.94 1.02 -9.20
CA ILE A 186 -12.55 0.70 -10.49
C ILE A 186 -13.49 -0.50 -10.38
N ARG A 187 -13.10 -1.55 -9.65
CA ARG A 187 -13.93 -2.75 -9.48
C ARG A 187 -15.17 -2.47 -8.65
N LEU A 188 -15.04 -1.66 -7.58
CA LEU A 188 -16.16 -1.31 -6.72
C LEU A 188 -17.15 -0.34 -7.39
N MET A 189 -16.66 0.60 -8.22
CA MET A 189 -17.51 1.53 -8.97
C MET A 189 -18.40 0.85 -10.03
N LYS A 190 -18.11 -0.40 -10.42
CA LYS A 190 -18.99 -1.17 -11.32
C LYS A 190 -20.28 -1.63 -10.65
N ASN A 191 -20.34 -1.61 -9.32
CA ASN A 191 -21.52 -1.98 -8.55
C ASN A 191 -22.20 -0.70 -8.05
N GLU A 192 -23.52 -0.60 -8.23
CA GLU A 192 -24.30 0.48 -7.61
C GLU A 192 -24.19 0.34 -6.08
N THR A 193 -23.64 1.36 -5.43
CA THR A 193 -23.49 1.38 -3.97
C THR A 193 -24.33 2.51 -3.38
N VAL A 194 -25.26 2.15 -2.50
CA VAL A 194 -26.05 3.11 -1.72
C VAL A 194 -25.12 3.71 -0.67
N THR A 195 -24.87 5.02 -0.76
CA THR A 195 -24.04 5.74 0.22
C THR A 195 -24.60 5.57 1.63
N SER A 196 -23.76 5.17 2.59
CA SER A 196 -24.13 5.11 4.00
C SER A 196 -23.81 6.43 4.68
N LYS A 197 -24.71 6.88 5.56
CA LYS A 197 -24.47 8.11 6.34
C LYS A 197 -23.45 7.83 7.43
N GLY A 198 -22.20 8.22 7.22
CA GLY A 198 -21.14 8.03 8.22
C GLY A 198 -19.81 8.65 7.84
N ALA A 199 -18.95 8.80 8.84
CA ALA A 199 -17.55 9.17 8.69
C ALA A 199 -16.67 7.96 9.02
N ILE A 200 -15.51 7.86 8.37
CA ILE A 200 -14.56 6.77 8.61
C ILE A 200 -13.19 7.30 9.00
N TYR A 201 -12.64 6.81 10.10
CA TYR A 201 -11.26 7.04 10.49
C TYR A 201 -10.36 5.93 9.96
N LEU A 202 -9.35 6.28 9.17
CA LEU A 202 -8.36 5.35 8.63
C LEU A 202 -7.25 5.14 9.64
N ASP A 203 -7.39 4.12 10.47
CA ASP A 203 -6.41 3.80 11.50
C ASP A 203 -5.10 3.26 10.90
N THR A 204 -3.99 3.63 11.53
CA THR A 204 -2.64 3.14 11.20
C THR A 204 -2.07 2.25 12.31
N GLY A 205 -2.82 2.06 13.40
CA GLY A 205 -2.36 1.46 14.65
C GLY A 205 -1.62 2.44 15.57
N PHE A 206 -1.57 3.73 15.22
CA PHE A 206 -0.82 4.72 15.97
C PHE A 206 -1.62 5.37 17.11
N PRO A 207 -1.01 5.57 18.31
CA PRO A 207 0.25 5.00 18.82
C PRO A 207 0.05 3.66 19.57
N GLY A 208 -1.17 3.12 19.58
CA GLY A 208 -1.56 2.02 20.49
C GLY A 208 -1.11 0.62 20.08
N PHE A 209 -0.69 0.42 18.84
CA PHE A 209 -0.19 -0.86 18.35
C PHE A 209 1.23 -0.73 17.79
N PRO A 210 2.05 -1.78 17.96
CA PRO A 210 3.35 -1.82 17.32
C PRO A 210 3.23 -1.85 15.78
N ARG A 211 3.98 -0.98 15.09
CA ARG A 211 4.03 -0.92 13.61
C ARG A 211 5.45 -1.17 13.12
N ASP A 212 5.82 -0.55 11.99
CA ASP A 212 7.12 -0.70 11.37
C ASP A 212 8.25 -0.04 12.19
N GLU A 213 7.96 0.72 13.23
CA GLU A 213 8.98 1.27 14.14
C GLU A 213 9.78 0.18 14.87
N ILE A 214 9.20 -1.01 15.06
CA ILE A 214 9.96 -2.18 15.54
C ILE A 214 11.09 -2.51 14.56
N ILE A 215 10.80 -2.43 13.26
CA ILE A 215 11.75 -2.73 12.18
C ILE A 215 12.78 -1.60 12.06
N GLU A 216 12.33 -0.35 12.20
CA GLU A 216 13.18 0.84 12.08
C GLU A 216 13.97 1.15 13.36
N LYS A 217 13.71 0.43 14.47
CA LYS A 217 14.32 0.61 15.79
C LYS A 217 14.16 2.03 16.33
N THR A 218 13.08 2.69 15.97
CA THR A 218 12.75 4.03 16.44
C THR A 218 11.75 3.95 17.58
N SER A 219 11.90 4.81 18.59
CA SER A 219 10.94 4.88 19.70
C SER A 219 9.80 5.84 19.36
N GLU A 220 8.57 5.38 19.53
CA GLU A 220 7.39 6.23 19.42
C GLU A 220 7.39 7.30 20.52
N THR A 221 7.23 8.57 20.15
CA THR A 221 7.29 9.69 21.11
C THR A 221 5.91 10.07 21.63
N VAL A 222 4.85 9.72 20.89
CA VAL A 222 3.46 9.99 21.27
C VAL A 222 2.88 8.80 22.01
N ARG A 223 2.36 9.03 23.22
CA ARG A 223 1.80 7.96 24.05
C ARG A 223 0.29 7.80 23.82
N PRO A 224 -0.29 6.59 24.04
CA PRO A 224 -1.73 6.38 23.96
C PRO A 224 -2.55 7.37 24.79
N GLU A 225 -2.08 7.74 25.99
CA GLU A 225 -2.76 8.64 26.91
C GLU A 225 -2.80 10.10 26.40
N ASP A 226 -1.83 10.48 25.56
CA ASP A 226 -1.77 11.79 24.91
C ASP A 226 -2.61 11.85 23.62
N TRP A 227 -3.00 10.71 23.05
CA TRP A 227 -3.61 10.62 21.72
C TRP A 227 -5.10 10.26 21.76
N TYR A 228 -5.44 9.10 22.31
CA TYR A 228 -6.80 8.56 22.19
C TYR A 228 -7.88 9.39 22.90
N PRO A 229 -7.65 9.98 24.09
CA PRO A 229 -8.64 10.86 24.71
C PRO A 229 -8.97 12.09 23.86
N ASN A 230 -7.96 12.72 23.25
CA ASN A 230 -8.16 13.90 22.41
C ASN A 230 -8.72 13.52 21.03
N LEU A 231 -8.35 12.34 20.52
CA LEU A 231 -8.96 11.77 19.32
C LEU A 231 -10.46 11.51 19.51
N SER A 232 -10.88 10.95 20.66
CA SER A 232 -12.29 10.72 20.95
C SER A 232 -13.07 12.03 21.00
N LYS A 233 -12.54 13.08 21.64
CA LYS A 233 -13.17 14.42 21.69
C LYS A 233 -13.29 15.05 20.30
N PHE A 234 -12.28 14.85 19.45
CA PHE A 234 -12.35 15.30 18.07
C PHE A 234 -13.45 14.55 17.30
N PHE A 235 -13.54 13.22 17.44
CA PHE A 235 -14.64 12.44 16.85
C PHE A 235 -16.01 12.91 17.34
N GLU A 236 -16.19 13.14 18.64
CA GLU A 236 -17.45 13.68 19.19
C GLU A 236 -17.81 15.05 18.59
N THR A 237 -16.80 15.87 18.32
CA THR A 237 -16.98 17.18 17.67
C THR A 237 -17.43 17.00 16.22
N VAL A 238 -16.82 16.09 15.46
CA VAL A 238 -17.25 15.75 14.09
C VAL A 238 -18.66 15.17 14.08
N GLU A 239 -18.95 14.23 14.99
CA GLU A 239 -20.23 13.55 15.12
C GLU A 239 -21.35 14.55 15.39
N ARG A 240 -21.14 15.48 16.32
CA ARG A 240 -22.09 16.56 16.64
C ARG A 240 -22.25 17.55 15.50
N SER A 241 -21.14 17.97 14.88
CA SER A 241 -21.13 19.01 13.85
C SER A 241 -21.79 18.54 12.55
N LEU A 242 -21.67 17.26 12.21
CA LEU A 242 -22.11 16.73 10.93
C LEU A 242 -23.31 15.78 11.03
N GLY A 243 -23.64 15.28 12.24
CA GLY A 243 -24.65 14.24 12.42
C GLY A 243 -24.23 12.88 11.85
N LEU A 244 -22.92 12.65 11.66
CA LEU A 244 -22.34 11.43 11.13
C LEU A 244 -21.73 10.60 12.27
N LYS A 245 -21.95 9.29 12.30
CA LYS A 245 -21.20 8.41 13.22
C LYS A 245 -19.80 8.18 12.69
N VAL A 246 -18.79 8.15 13.58
CA VAL A 246 -17.41 7.81 13.20
C VAL A 246 -17.14 6.33 13.45
N SER A 247 -16.95 5.57 12.38
CA SER A 247 -16.47 4.18 12.43
C SER A 247 -14.95 4.12 12.17
N ILE A 248 -14.29 3.07 12.66
CA ILE A 248 -12.83 2.91 12.61
C ILE A 248 -12.47 1.84 11.58
N SER A 249 -11.75 2.20 10.53
CA SER A 249 -11.15 1.23 9.61
C SER A 249 -9.81 0.76 10.18
N VAL A 250 -9.79 -0.46 10.71
CA VAL A 250 -8.63 -1.08 11.35
C VAL A 250 -7.53 -1.39 10.34
N HIS A 251 -6.28 -1.13 10.71
CA HIS A 251 -5.13 -1.45 9.87
C HIS A 251 -4.98 -2.98 9.66
N PRO A 252 -4.69 -3.48 8.44
CA PRO A 252 -4.63 -4.92 8.15
C PRO A 252 -3.67 -5.75 9.03
N LYS A 253 -2.62 -5.13 9.59
CA LYS A 253 -1.68 -5.80 10.52
C LYS A 253 -2.25 -6.02 11.92
N HIS A 254 -3.38 -5.42 12.26
CA HIS A 254 -3.96 -5.42 13.60
C HIS A 254 -5.33 -6.10 13.65
N VAL A 255 -5.86 -6.56 12.51
CA VAL A 255 -7.09 -7.35 12.45
C VAL A 255 -6.98 -8.55 13.40
N GLY A 256 -8.00 -8.72 14.25
CA GLY A 256 -8.05 -9.76 15.29
C GLY A 256 -7.53 -9.31 16.67
N ARG A 257 -7.00 -8.09 16.80
CA ARG A 257 -6.67 -7.50 18.10
C ARG A 257 -7.88 -6.78 18.71
N ASP A 258 -7.87 -6.63 20.03
CA ASP A 258 -8.86 -5.81 20.73
C ASP A 258 -8.52 -4.32 20.56
N HIS A 259 -9.49 -3.57 20.01
CA HIS A 259 -9.41 -2.14 19.74
C HIS A 259 -10.29 -1.32 20.69
N GLN A 260 -11.13 -1.97 21.49
CA GLN A 260 -12.06 -1.32 22.42
C GLN A 260 -11.33 -0.41 23.43
N PRO A 261 -10.14 -0.77 23.99
CA PRO A 261 -9.41 0.10 24.89
C PRO A 261 -8.98 1.45 24.27
N LEU A 262 -8.93 1.52 22.94
CA LEU A 262 -8.42 2.68 22.19
C LEU A 262 -9.55 3.56 21.65
N PHE A 263 -10.65 2.94 21.22
CA PHE A 263 -11.74 3.63 20.51
C PHE A 263 -13.11 3.55 21.22
N GLY A 264 -13.19 2.86 22.37
CA GLY A 264 -14.42 2.67 23.11
C GLY A 264 -15.44 1.82 22.35
N GLU A 265 -16.70 2.22 22.37
CA GLU A 265 -17.82 1.51 21.73
C GLU A 265 -17.97 1.81 20.23
N ARG A 266 -17.03 2.56 19.63
CA ARG A 266 -17.07 2.87 18.19
C ARG A 266 -16.93 1.61 17.37
N GLU A 267 -17.71 1.52 16.30
CA GLU A 267 -17.67 0.40 15.37
C GLU A 267 -16.28 0.27 14.75
N THR A 268 -15.72 -0.95 14.77
CA THR A 268 -14.42 -1.25 14.16
C THR A 268 -14.62 -2.19 12.96
N LEU A 269 -14.11 -1.78 11.81
CA LEU A 269 -14.29 -2.42 10.51
C LEU A 269 -12.95 -2.94 10.02
N SER A 270 -12.90 -4.21 9.63
CA SER A 270 -11.66 -4.90 9.22
C SER A 270 -11.78 -5.47 7.81
N GLY A 271 -10.74 -5.28 6.99
CA GLY A 271 -10.62 -5.92 5.68
C GLY A 271 -11.53 -5.37 4.57
N GLN A 272 -12.25 -4.28 4.82
CA GLN A 272 -13.24 -3.68 3.89
C GLN A 272 -13.03 -2.17 3.69
N THR A 273 -11.79 -1.68 3.83
CA THR A 273 -11.49 -0.24 3.84
C THR A 273 -11.99 0.47 2.58
N ALA A 274 -11.83 -0.15 1.40
CA ALA A 274 -12.23 0.47 0.14
C ALA A 274 -13.76 0.62 0.03
N GLU A 275 -14.49 -0.43 0.42
CA GLU A 275 -15.95 -0.47 0.48
C GLU A 275 -16.46 0.59 1.45
N CYS A 276 -15.95 0.61 2.68
CA CYS A 276 -16.39 1.58 3.69
C CYS A 276 -16.11 3.03 3.26
N VAL A 277 -14.96 3.30 2.64
CA VAL A 277 -14.67 4.64 2.07
C VAL A 277 -15.62 4.98 0.92
N SER A 278 -15.94 4.03 0.04
CA SER A 278 -16.89 4.26 -1.07
C SER A 278 -18.28 4.67 -0.58
N LEU A 279 -18.67 4.17 0.60
CA LEU A 279 -19.98 4.39 1.20
C LEU A 279 -20.04 5.63 2.10
N CYS A 280 -18.92 6.09 2.67
CA CYS A 280 -18.92 7.18 3.66
C CYS A 280 -19.15 8.58 3.05
N GLU A 281 -19.42 9.56 3.91
CA GLU A 281 -19.52 11.00 3.59
C GLU A 281 -18.24 11.79 3.92
N LEU A 282 -17.41 11.27 4.84
CA LEU A 282 -16.16 11.91 5.27
C LEU A 282 -15.10 10.86 5.61
N VAL A 283 -13.87 11.09 5.15
CA VAL A 283 -12.69 10.32 5.54
C VAL A 283 -11.81 11.16 6.47
N ILE A 284 -11.42 10.58 7.60
CA ILE A 284 -10.49 11.17 8.58
C ILE A 284 -9.23 10.31 8.61
N ALA A 285 -8.04 10.91 8.54
CA ALA A 285 -6.79 10.14 8.57
C ALA A 285 -5.61 10.93 9.15
N THR A 286 -4.54 10.24 9.48
CA THR A 286 -3.22 10.84 9.72
C THR A 286 -2.35 10.70 8.47
N ASN A 287 -1.60 9.60 8.38
CA ASN A 287 -0.68 9.28 7.30
C ASN A 287 -0.96 7.89 6.70
N SER A 288 -2.22 7.45 6.74
CA SER A 288 -2.63 6.15 6.18
C SER A 288 -2.45 6.11 4.66
N THR A 289 -2.00 4.97 4.15
CA THR A 289 -1.91 4.77 2.69
C THR A 289 -3.27 4.66 2.02
N ALA A 290 -4.30 4.27 2.77
CA ALA A 290 -5.69 4.13 2.31
C ALA A 290 -6.37 5.47 2.00
N ILE A 291 -5.71 6.61 2.23
CA ILE A 291 -6.18 7.93 1.82
C ILE A 291 -6.41 8.01 0.31
N SER A 292 -5.66 7.24 -0.49
CA SER A 292 -5.85 7.05 -1.92
C SER A 292 -7.31 6.74 -2.29
N TYR A 293 -8.05 5.97 -1.48
CA TYR A 293 -9.46 5.67 -1.68
C TYR A 293 -10.34 6.91 -1.58
N ALA A 294 -10.06 7.82 -0.63
CA ALA A 294 -10.81 9.07 -0.50
C ALA A 294 -10.69 9.90 -1.79
N ILE A 295 -9.49 9.98 -2.36
CA ILE A 295 -9.27 10.68 -3.64
C ILE A 295 -9.97 9.94 -4.79
N ALA A 296 -9.83 8.61 -4.83
CA ALA A 296 -10.37 7.78 -5.91
C ALA A 296 -11.91 7.83 -5.99
N PHE A 297 -12.59 7.83 -4.84
CA PHE A 297 -14.04 7.91 -4.71
C PHE A 297 -14.57 9.35 -4.58
N LEU A 298 -13.71 10.37 -4.72
CA LEU A 298 -14.08 11.78 -4.56
C LEU A 298 -14.77 12.06 -3.21
N LYS A 299 -14.24 11.51 -2.13
CA LYS A 299 -14.72 11.76 -0.76
C LYS A 299 -13.97 12.91 -0.11
N PRO A 300 -14.64 13.75 0.69
CA PRO A 300 -13.97 14.71 1.56
C PRO A 300 -12.94 14.03 2.45
N LEU A 301 -11.75 14.63 2.54
CA LEU A 301 -10.64 14.14 3.36
C LEU A 301 -10.25 15.22 4.36
N VAL A 302 -10.21 14.82 5.62
CA VAL A 302 -9.67 15.59 6.72
C VAL A 302 -8.47 14.88 7.30
N LEU A 303 -7.41 15.63 7.55
CA LEU A 303 -6.23 15.13 8.24
C LEU A 303 -6.23 15.56 9.69
N ILE A 304 -5.70 14.71 10.55
CA ILE A 304 -5.54 15.02 11.97
C ILE A 304 -4.08 14.94 12.42
N THR A 305 -3.75 15.72 13.42
CA THR A 305 -2.43 15.80 14.07
C THR A 305 -2.59 16.19 15.54
N SER A 306 -1.50 16.33 16.29
CA SER A 306 -1.49 16.78 17.68
C SER A 306 -0.31 17.72 17.93
N ASP A 307 -0.31 18.45 19.04
CA ASP A 307 0.81 19.28 19.48
C ASP A 307 2.08 18.44 19.67
N LYS A 308 1.94 17.18 20.08
CA LYS A 308 3.07 16.25 20.19
C LYS A 308 3.67 15.94 18.82
N ILE A 309 2.87 15.81 17.77
CA ILE A 309 3.38 15.58 16.40
C ILE A 309 3.99 16.86 15.83
N GLN A 310 3.33 18.01 16.00
CA GLN A 310 3.75 19.27 15.36
C GLN A 310 4.99 19.92 15.98
N ASN A 311 5.16 19.86 17.31
CA ASN A 311 6.21 20.59 18.04
C ASN A 311 7.59 19.89 18.00
N ASN A 312 8.04 19.48 16.81
CA ASN A 312 9.33 18.85 16.54
C ASN A 312 9.61 17.51 17.27
N ARG A 313 8.59 16.85 17.86
CA ARG A 313 8.81 15.53 18.50
C ARG A 313 8.64 14.35 17.55
N ASP A 314 7.89 14.53 16.46
CA ASP A 314 7.80 13.57 15.35
C ASP A 314 7.75 14.30 14.00
N GLN A 315 8.91 14.84 13.60
CA GLN A 315 9.07 15.59 12.35
C GLN A 315 8.73 14.74 11.12
N TYR A 316 9.01 13.43 11.17
CA TYR A 316 8.72 12.52 10.07
C TYR A 316 7.21 12.42 9.83
N LYS A 317 6.42 12.10 10.88
CA LYS A 317 4.96 12.01 10.75
C LYS A 317 4.32 13.36 10.43
N SER A 318 4.80 14.44 11.07
CA SER A 318 4.35 15.80 10.75
C SER A 318 4.53 16.09 9.26
N SER A 319 5.71 15.78 8.69
CA SER A 319 5.99 15.99 7.27
C SER A 319 5.10 15.14 6.35
N LEU A 320 4.76 13.90 6.73
CA LEU A 320 3.85 13.05 5.96
C LEU A 320 2.46 13.67 5.90
N ILE A 321 1.92 14.12 7.03
CA ILE A 321 0.60 14.78 7.12
C ILE A 321 0.59 16.05 6.26
N GLN A 322 1.65 16.87 6.36
CA GLN A 322 1.78 18.09 5.56
C GLN A 322 1.86 17.81 4.06
N ASN A 323 2.62 16.80 3.64
CA ASN A 323 2.72 16.43 2.23
C ASN A 323 1.39 15.93 1.67
N ILE A 324 0.64 15.15 2.46
CA ILE A 324 -0.70 14.71 2.06
C ILE A 324 -1.64 15.91 1.92
N SER A 325 -1.65 16.85 2.87
CA SER A 325 -2.44 18.09 2.76
C SER A 325 -2.03 18.90 1.53
N ALA A 326 -0.73 19.02 1.26
CA ALA A 326 -0.22 19.75 0.10
C ALA A 326 -0.71 19.12 -1.22
N ASP A 327 -0.62 17.79 -1.35
CA ASP A 327 -1.01 17.06 -2.55
C ASP A 327 -2.53 16.90 -2.74
N THR A 328 -3.32 16.90 -1.66
CA THR A 328 -4.77 16.64 -1.70
C THR A 328 -5.62 17.90 -1.51
N GLY A 329 -5.11 18.89 -0.78
CA GLY A 329 -5.88 20.05 -0.33
C GLY A 329 -6.65 19.82 0.96
N ALA A 330 -6.48 18.66 1.61
CA ALA A 330 -7.15 18.35 2.86
C ALA A 330 -6.76 19.32 3.99
N THR A 331 -7.74 19.71 4.79
CA THR A 331 -7.53 20.52 6.00
C THR A 331 -6.89 19.65 7.08
N ILE A 332 -5.94 20.21 7.83
CA ILE A 332 -5.31 19.55 8.98
C ILE A 332 -5.91 20.13 10.26
N PHE A 333 -6.56 19.30 11.07
CA PHE A 333 -6.99 19.63 12.42
C PHE A 333 -6.02 19.07 13.47
N ASN A 334 -5.67 19.89 14.46
CA ASN A 334 -4.93 19.46 15.62
C ASN A 334 -5.92 19.05 16.72
N ILE A 335 -5.91 17.77 17.10
CA ILE A 335 -6.88 17.18 18.04
C ILE A 335 -6.76 17.72 19.48
N ASP A 336 -5.68 18.45 19.79
CA ASP A 336 -5.50 19.13 21.07
C ASP A 336 -6.22 20.49 21.12
N ARG A 337 -6.89 20.87 20.02
CA ARG A 337 -7.65 22.13 19.88
C ARG A 337 -9.15 21.87 19.69
N GLN A 338 -9.94 22.90 19.94
CA GLN A 338 -11.38 22.89 19.71
C GLN A 338 -11.72 23.59 18.39
N TYR A 339 -12.77 23.13 17.74
CA TYR A 339 -13.23 23.63 16.45
C TYR A 339 -14.75 23.88 16.47
N SER A 340 -15.17 24.94 15.79
CA SER A 340 -16.57 25.23 15.55
C SER A 340 -17.16 24.31 14.48
N GLU A 341 -18.49 24.16 14.49
CA GLU A 341 -19.21 23.42 13.45
C GLU A 341 -18.92 23.98 12.05
N GLN A 342 -18.77 25.30 11.92
CA GLN A 342 -18.46 25.95 10.65
C GLN A 342 -17.09 25.53 10.11
N GLU A 343 -16.07 25.43 10.97
CA GLU A 343 -14.74 24.96 10.58
C GLU A 343 -14.78 23.51 10.11
N ILE A 344 -15.49 22.64 10.83
CA ILE A 344 -15.63 21.22 10.46
C ILE A 344 -16.37 21.08 9.12
N ARG A 345 -17.47 21.82 8.92
CA ARG A 345 -18.22 21.80 7.66
C ARG A 345 -17.42 22.37 6.49
N ALA A 346 -16.65 23.44 6.70
CA ALA A 346 -15.80 24.02 5.66
C ALA A 346 -14.74 23.03 5.14
N ALA A 347 -14.27 22.12 6.00
CA ALA A 347 -13.31 21.09 5.62
C ALA A 347 -13.90 19.98 4.73
N LEU A 348 -15.22 19.95 4.51
CA LEU A 348 -15.86 19.00 3.58
C LEU A 348 -15.67 19.38 2.10
N VAL A 349 -15.21 20.60 1.81
CA VAL A 349 -15.01 21.07 0.45
C VAL A 349 -13.79 20.42 -0.20
N ILE A 350 -14.01 19.70 -1.29
CA ILE A 350 -12.95 19.00 -2.03
C ILE A 350 -12.23 19.96 -2.97
N ASN A 351 -10.89 19.98 -2.91
CA ASN A 351 -10.08 20.61 -3.93
C ASN A 351 -9.93 19.69 -5.16
N HIS A 352 -10.88 19.78 -6.10
CA HIS A 352 -10.91 18.92 -7.28
C HIS A 352 -9.64 18.98 -8.14
N ALA A 353 -9.01 20.15 -8.25
CA ALA A 353 -7.76 20.29 -9.01
C ALA A 353 -6.61 19.51 -8.37
N LYS A 354 -6.48 19.57 -7.04
CA LYS A 354 -5.49 18.78 -6.30
C LYS A 354 -5.80 17.28 -6.37
N TYR A 355 -7.05 16.88 -6.23
CA TYR A 355 -7.46 15.47 -6.38
C TYR A 355 -7.13 14.93 -7.78
N ALA A 356 -7.38 15.70 -8.84
CA ALA A 356 -7.02 15.33 -10.21
C ALA A 356 -5.50 15.18 -10.38
N SER A 357 -4.72 16.12 -9.85
CA SER A 357 -3.25 16.04 -9.82
C SER A 357 -2.76 14.81 -9.04
N TYR A 358 -3.33 14.56 -7.85
CA TYR A 358 -3.00 13.38 -7.04
C TYR A 358 -3.28 12.09 -7.80
N LYS A 359 -4.44 12.00 -8.44
CA LYS A 359 -4.85 10.83 -9.23
C LYS A 359 -3.85 10.55 -10.35
N GLN A 360 -3.44 11.57 -11.10
CA GLN A 360 -2.44 11.41 -12.16
C GLN A 360 -1.06 10.98 -11.62
N LYS A 361 -0.63 11.60 -10.51
CA LYS A 361 0.69 11.36 -9.92
C LYS A 361 0.82 9.96 -9.33
N TYR A 362 -0.19 9.52 -8.59
CA TYR A 362 -0.07 8.37 -7.69
C TYR A 362 -1.07 7.24 -7.97
N LEU A 363 -2.20 7.50 -8.62
CA LEU A 363 -3.26 6.49 -8.76
C LEU A 363 -3.30 5.84 -10.13
N THR A 364 -3.25 6.62 -11.21
CA THR A 364 -3.32 6.05 -12.56
C THR A 364 -2.76 7.01 -13.60
N SER A 365 -2.23 6.44 -14.68
CA SER A 365 -1.95 7.16 -15.93
C SER A 365 -2.75 6.59 -17.10
N ARG A 366 -3.77 5.76 -16.81
CA ARG A 366 -4.67 5.15 -17.79
C ARG A 366 -5.98 5.90 -17.86
N THR A 367 -6.66 5.77 -19.00
CA THR A 367 -7.96 6.40 -19.29
C THR A 367 -9.04 5.37 -19.63
N ASP A 368 -8.69 4.09 -19.70
CA ASP A 368 -9.58 3.01 -20.15
C ASP A 368 -10.35 2.32 -19.01
N ASN A 369 -10.14 2.75 -17.76
CA ASN A 369 -10.76 2.20 -16.55
C ASN A 369 -10.64 0.68 -16.44
N LYS A 370 -9.55 0.09 -16.95
CA LYS A 370 -9.26 -1.33 -16.74
C LYS A 370 -8.61 -1.55 -15.38
N PRO A 371 -9.11 -2.47 -14.54
CA PRO A 371 -8.41 -2.90 -13.35
C PRO A 371 -7.13 -3.68 -13.73
N ASN A 372 -6.21 -3.82 -12.78
CA ASN A 372 -4.88 -4.35 -13.02
C ASN A 372 -4.89 -5.80 -13.49
N TYR A 373 -5.82 -6.65 -13.04
CA TYR A 373 -5.90 -8.03 -13.52
C TYR A 373 -6.14 -8.09 -15.03
N GLN A 374 -6.99 -7.21 -15.58
CA GLN A 374 -7.24 -7.11 -17.02
C GLN A 374 -5.99 -6.64 -17.75
N VAL A 375 -5.34 -5.59 -17.25
CA VAL A 375 -4.08 -5.08 -17.82
C VAL A 375 -3.01 -6.18 -17.86
N ILE A 376 -2.89 -6.96 -16.80
CA ILE A 376 -1.91 -8.06 -16.72
C ILE A 376 -2.25 -9.17 -17.71
N LEU A 377 -3.52 -9.59 -17.78
CA LEU A 377 -3.98 -10.62 -18.71
C LEU A 377 -3.71 -10.22 -20.16
N GLU A 378 -4.04 -8.99 -20.53
CA GLU A 378 -3.92 -8.49 -21.90
C GLU A 378 -2.48 -8.15 -22.30
N GLU A 379 -1.69 -7.52 -21.42
CA GLU A 379 -0.38 -6.96 -21.83
C GLU A 379 0.81 -7.86 -21.49
N ILE A 380 0.65 -8.83 -20.58
CA ILE A 380 1.74 -9.71 -20.11
C ILE A 380 1.47 -11.17 -20.47
N ILE A 381 0.26 -11.65 -20.18
CA ILE A 381 -0.08 -13.07 -20.26
C ILE A 381 -0.46 -13.45 -21.69
N ASN A 382 -1.41 -12.72 -22.28
CA ASN A 382 -1.96 -12.90 -23.62
C ASN A 382 -1.72 -11.64 -24.47
N PRO A 383 -0.47 -11.21 -24.67
CA PRO A 383 -0.18 -10.05 -25.51
C PRO A 383 -0.74 -10.32 -26.90
N GLN A 384 -1.62 -9.44 -27.37
CA GLN A 384 -1.99 -9.41 -28.78
C GLN A 384 -0.76 -8.94 -29.56
N ASP A 385 -0.35 -9.72 -30.56
CA ASP A 385 0.65 -9.30 -31.53
C ASP A 385 0.01 -8.21 -32.40
N TYR A 386 0.33 -6.95 -32.12
CA TYR A 386 -0.03 -5.80 -32.97
C TYR A 386 1.08 -5.46 -33.94
#